data_AF-A0A7S1AIA0-F1
#
_entry.id   AF-A0A7S1AIA0-F1
#
_cell.length_a   1.000
_cell.length_b   1.000
_cell.length_c   1.000
_cell.angle_alpha   90.00
_cell.angle_beta   90.00
_cell.angle_gamma   90.00
#
_symmetry.space_group_name_H-M   'P 1'
#
loop_
_entity.id
_entity.type
_entity.pdbx_description
1 polymer ?
#
loop_
_entity_poly.entity_id
_entity_poly.type
_entity_poly.pdbx_seq_one_letter_code
_entity_poly.pdbx_strand_id
1 'polypeptide(L)'
;MRIFLQHSRDFFIVSQRDDDGQTELRWDKIREKALTSRARGHLLLRDVRYVNELVPPDYREGSEWQNADLRREFQVIAKDRTLRLRAPNLESMRCWVQGLRHLMQE
;
A
#
# COMPACT_ATOMS: atom_id res chain seq x y z
N MET A 1 2.18 11.31 -13.39
CA MET A 1 2.68 11.44 -12.00
C MET A 1 3.24 10.08 -11.56
N ARG A 2 4.51 9.96 -11.18
CA ARG A 2 5.10 8.71 -10.64
C ARG A 2 5.15 8.82 -9.13
N ILE A 3 4.29 8.07 -8.44
CA ILE A 3 4.29 8.05 -6.98
C ILE A 3 5.34 7.02 -6.53
N PHE A 4 6.45 7.51 -5.98
CA PHE A 4 7.46 6.68 -5.32
C PHE A 4 7.01 6.48 -3.88
N LEU A 5 6.48 5.30 -3.58
CA LEU A 5 5.95 5.04 -2.26
C LEU A 5 7.00 4.25 -1.47
N GLN A 6 7.85 4.99 -0.76
CA GLN A 6 8.96 4.40 -0.04
C GLN A 6 8.54 3.92 1.36
N HIS A 7 9.06 2.74 1.70
CA HIS A 7 9.07 2.05 2.99
C HIS A 7 7.83 1.21 3.36
N SER A 8 7.84 -0.06 2.96
CA SER A 8 7.90 -1.09 4.02
C SER A 8 9.38 -1.35 4.31
N ARG A 9 9.78 -1.75 5.51
CA ARG A 9 11.22 -1.96 5.85
C ARG A 9 11.96 -2.90 4.87
N ASP A 10 11.23 -3.69 4.09
CA ASP A 10 11.79 -4.74 3.24
C ASP A 10 11.57 -4.53 1.73
N PHE A 11 10.72 -3.59 1.30
CA PHE A 11 10.34 -3.45 -0.11
C PHE A 11 10.13 -2.00 -0.56
N PHE A 12 10.55 -1.70 -1.79
CA PHE A 12 10.14 -0.55 -2.58
C PHE A 12 8.82 -0.85 -3.26
N ILE A 13 7.87 0.09 -3.21
CA ILE A 13 6.60 -0.02 -3.93
C ILE A 13 6.47 1.19 -4.86
N VAL A 14 6.11 0.93 -6.12
CA VAL A 14 6.00 1.97 -7.16
C VAL A 14 4.66 1.85 -7.87
N SER A 15 4.07 2.99 -8.22
CA SER A 15 2.93 3.03 -9.14
C SER A 15 3.42 3.25 -10.58
N GLN A 16 2.92 2.43 -11.51
CA GLN A 16 3.16 2.59 -12.94
C GLN A 16 1.95 2.15 -13.76
N ARG A 17 2.01 2.39 -15.08
CA ARG A 17 1.06 1.87 -16.05
C ARG A 17 1.66 0.61 -16.67
N ASP A 18 0.88 -0.45 -16.80
CA ASP A 18 1.28 -1.66 -17.54
C ASP A 18 1.20 -1.42 -19.06
N ASP A 19 1.50 -2.44 -19.85
CA ASP A 19 1.51 -2.37 -21.31
C ASP A 19 0.09 -2.12 -21.90
N ASP A 20 -0.95 -2.45 -21.14
CA ASP A 20 -2.36 -2.19 -21.46
C ASP A 20 -2.85 -0.83 -20.93
N GLY A 21 -1.95 0.00 -20.39
CA GLY A 21 -2.27 1.30 -19.82
C GLY A 21 -3.03 1.24 -18.49
N GLN A 22 -3.10 0.10 -17.83
CA GLN A 22 -3.73 -0.06 -16.52
C GLN A 22 -2.78 0.36 -15.41
N THR A 23 -3.27 1.08 -14.40
CA THR A 23 -2.45 1.42 -13.24
C THR A 23 -2.22 0.20 -12.37
N GLU A 24 -0.96 -0.09 -12.06
CA GLU A 24 -0.57 -1.14 -11.13
C GLU A 24 0.42 -0.62 -10.06
N LEU A 25 0.41 -1.29 -8.92
CA LEU A 25 1.45 -1.21 -7.91
C LEU A 25 2.41 -2.38 -8.12
N ARG A 26 3.71 -2.13 -8.18
CA ARG A 26 4.75 -3.18 -8.18
C ARG A 26 5.66 -3.04 -6.99
N TRP A 27 6.17 -4.15 -6.47
CA TRP A 27 7.09 -4.14 -5.34
C TRP A 27 8.25 -5.14 -5.44
N ASP A 28 9.40 -4.72 -4.93
CA ASP A 28 10.63 -5.53 -4.86
C ASP A 28 11.56 -5.02 -3.75
N LYS A 29 12.53 -5.85 -3.32
CA LYS A 29 13.58 -5.43 -2.37
C LYS A 29 14.60 -4.49 -3.04
N ILE A 30 14.70 -4.53 -4.36
CA ILE A 30 15.60 -3.71 -5.17
C ILE A 30 14.77 -2.73 -5.98
N ARG A 31 15.02 -1.42 -5.82
CA ARG A 31 14.21 -0.36 -6.44
C ARG A 31 14.10 -0.51 -7.95
N GLU A 32 15.21 -0.81 -8.61
CA GLU A 32 15.30 -0.95 -10.06
C GLU A 32 14.42 -2.12 -10.55
N LYS A 33 14.32 -3.20 -9.77
CA LYS A 33 13.48 -4.35 -10.10
C LYS A 33 11.99 -4.04 -9.96
N ALA A 34 11.60 -3.26 -8.96
CA ALA A 34 10.21 -2.84 -8.76
C ALA A 34 9.66 -2.04 -9.97
N LEU A 35 10.54 -1.37 -10.72
CA LEU A 35 10.21 -0.63 -11.95
C LEU A 35 10.09 -1.51 -13.20
N THR A 36 10.32 -2.82 -13.10
CA THR A 36 10.30 -3.75 -14.24
C THR A 36 9.18 -4.78 -14.09
N SER A 37 8.90 -5.51 -15.18
CA SER A 37 7.98 -6.66 -15.16
C SER A 37 8.49 -7.84 -14.31
N ARG A 38 9.75 -7.79 -13.84
CA ARG A 38 10.37 -8.79 -12.96
C ARG A 38 10.28 -8.44 -11.48
N ALA A 39 9.46 -7.46 -11.11
CA ALA A 39 9.19 -7.15 -9.71
C ALA A 39 8.68 -8.41 -8.98
N ARG A 40 9.10 -8.60 -7.74
CA ARG A 40 8.68 -9.73 -6.91
C ARG A 40 7.15 -9.88 -6.80
N GLY A 41 6.42 -8.78 -6.83
CA GLY A 41 4.97 -8.81 -6.87
C GLY A 41 4.38 -7.57 -7.50
N HIS A 42 3.13 -7.70 -7.90
CA HIS A 42 2.35 -6.63 -8.49
C HIS A 42 0.86 -6.77 -8.13
N LEU A 43 0.15 -5.66 -8.23
CA LEU A 43 -1.28 -5.55 -7.99
C LEU A 43 -1.87 -4.51 -8.94
N LEU A 44 -2.78 -4.93 -9.81
CA LEU A 44 -3.55 -4.01 -10.64
C LEU A 44 -4.55 -3.26 -9.76
N LEU A 45 -4.62 -1.93 -9.90
CA LEU A 45 -5.54 -1.12 -9.09
C LEU A 45 -7.01 -1.46 -9.38
N ARG A 46 -7.34 -1.86 -10.62
CA ARG A 46 -8.70 -2.31 -10.97
C ARG A 46 -9.16 -3.55 -10.19
N ASP A 47 -8.22 -4.35 -9.68
CA ASP A 47 -8.53 -5.55 -8.90
C ASP A 47 -8.72 -5.24 -7.41
N VAL A 48 -8.38 -4.02 -6.98
CA VAL A 48 -8.58 -3.56 -5.60
C VAL A 48 -10.06 -3.27 -5.37
N ARG A 49 -10.61 -3.81 -4.30
CA ARG A 49 -12.00 -3.61 -3.87
C ARG A 49 -12.08 -2.57 -2.76
N TYR A 50 -11.21 -2.69 -1.76
CA TYR A 50 -11.22 -1.81 -0.59
C TYR A 50 -9.81 -1.59 -0.06
N VAL A 51 -9.60 -0.43 0.56
CA VAL A 51 -8.39 -0.10 1.31
C VAL A 51 -8.80 0.38 2.69
N ASN A 52 -8.36 -0.33 3.72
CA ASN A 52 -8.78 -0.13 5.11
C ASN A 52 -7.59 0.06 6.03
N GLU A 53 -7.73 1.01 6.95
CA GLU A 53 -6.86 1.14 8.12
C GLU A 53 -7.17 -0.03 9.06
N LEU A 54 -6.15 -0.66 9.64
CA LEU A 54 -6.37 -1.78 10.58
C LEU A 54 -6.89 -1.28 11.94
N VAL A 55 -6.51 -0.07 12.32
CA VAL A 55 -7.00 0.61 13.52
C VAL A 55 -7.55 1.96 13.08
N PRO A 56 -8.87 2.18 13.20
CA PRO A 56 -9.48 3.47 12.89
C PRO A 56 -8.87 4.61 13.74
N PRO A 57 -8.79 5.84 13.20
CA PRO A 57 -8.18 6.98 13.89
C PRO A 57 -8.90 7.37 15.20
N ASP A 58 -10.17 6.97 15.35
CA ASP A 58 -11.02 7.18 16.51
C ASP A 58 -10.97 6.03 17.53
N TYR A 59 -10.24 4.94 17.24
CA TYR A 59 -10.11 3.81 18.15
C TYR A 59 -9.33 4.19 19.44
N ARG A 60 -10.05 4.21 20.55
CA ARG A 60 -9.53 4.44 21.91
C ARG A 60 -9.67 3.16 22.73
N GLU A 61 -8.65 2.29 22.73
CA GLU A 61 -8.63 1.19 23.70
C GLU A 61 -7.21 0.88 24.22
N GLY A 62 -7.05 1.04 25.53
CA GLY A 62 -6.58 -0.03 26.43
C GLY A 62 -5.14 -0.53 26.37
N SER A 63 -4.20 0.14 25.69
CA SER A 63 -2.73 0.04 25.95
C SER A 63 -1.97 0.75 24.83
N GLU A 64 -1.36 1.89 25.14
CA GLU A 64 -0.73 2.75 24.14
C GLU A 64 0.45 2.09 23.40
N TRP A 65 1.06 1.05 23.98
CA TRP A 65 2.26 0.41 23.45
C TRP A 65 1.99 -0.75 22.48
N GLN A 66 0.95 -1.57 22.71
CA GLN A 66 0.60 -2.67 21.80
C GLN A 66 -0.10 -2.17 20.52
N ASN A 67 -0.73 -0.99 20.59
CA ASN A 67 -1.46 -0.40 19.48
C ASN A 67 -0.62 0.50 18.55
N ALA A 68 0.60 0.89 18.94
CA ALA A 68 1.43 1.79 18.14
C ALA A 68 1.83 1.19 16.78
N ASP A 69 2.10 -0.13 16.75
CA ASP A 69 2.41 -0.85 15.51
C ASP A 69 1.17 -1.03 14.63
N LEU A 70 0.04 -1.42 15.22
CA LEU A 70 -1.23 -1.63 14.52
C LEU A 70 -1.78 -0.35 13.89
N ARG A 71 -1.56 0.81 14.52
CA ARG A 71 -1.92 2.14 13.98
C ARG A 71 -1.19 2.52 12.69
N ARG A 72 -0.09 1.83 12.36
CA ARG A 72 0.66 2.05 11.12
C ARG A 72 0.36 1.00 10.06
N GLU A 73 -0.55 0.07 10.37
CA GLU A 73 -0.92 -0.99 9.45
C GLU A 73 -2.22 -0.68 8.72
N PHE A 74 -2.27 -1.17 7.48
CA PHE A 74 -3.45 -1.07 6.63
C PHE A 74 -3.52 -2.31 5.73
N GLN A 75 -4.70 -2.52 5.15
CA GLN A 75 -4.97 -3.63 4.26
C GLN A 75 -5.46 -3.13 2.92
N VAL A 76 -4.98 -3.79 1.86
CA VAL A 76 -5.49 -3.65 0.50
C VAL A 76 -6.16 -4.96 0.14
N ILE A 77 -7.49 -4.94 0.01
CA ILE A 77 -8.30 -6.11 -0.29
C ILE A 77 -8.54 -6.11 -1.80
N ALA A 78 -7.94 -7.06 -2.49
CA ALA A 78 -8.11 -7.28 -3.92
C ALA A 78 -9.02 -8.48 -4.18
N LYS A 79 -9.40 -8.69 -5.45
CA LYS A 79 -10.30 -9.78 -5.88
C LYS A 79 -9.85 -11.17 -5.42
N ASP A 80 -8.54 -11.44 -5.42
CA ASP A 80 -7.97 -12.78 -5.19
C ASP A 80 -7.08 -12.87 -3.94
N ARG A 81 -6.77 -11.74 -3.29
CA ARG A 81 -5.83 -11.67 -2.18
C ARG A 81 -6.04 -10.45 -1.30
N THR A 82 -5.52 -10.51 -0.09
CA THR A 82 -5.41 -9.33 0.79
C THR A 82 -3.94 -9.07 1.09
N LEU A 83 -3.49 -7.84 0.86
CA LEU A 83 -2.16 -7.38 1.25
C LEU A 83 -2.25 -6.65 2.59
N ARG A 84 -1.50 -7.12 3.59
CA ARG A 84 -1.32 -6.41 4.86
C ARG A 84 0.01 -5.68 4.82
N LEU A 85 -0.04 -4.37 4.99
CA LEU A 85 1.10 -3.47 4.85
C LEU A 85 1.30 -2.70 6.15
N ARG A 86 2.57 -2.42 6.47
CA ARG A 86 2.97 -1.59 7.60
C ARG A 86 3.80 -0.42 7.09
N ALA A 87 3.30 0.79 7.31
CA ALA A 87 4.01 2.01 6.98
C ALA A 87 5.09 2.33 8.04
N PRO A 88 6.11 3.15 7.73
CA PRO A 88 7.15 3.51 8.68
C PRO A 88 6.62 4.37 9.82
N ASN A 89 5.57 5.17 9.56
CA ASN A 89 4.92 6.03 10.53
C ASN A 89 3.44 6.23 10.16
N LEU A 90 2.68 6.84 11.07
CA LEU A 90 1.24 7.06 10.93
C LEU A 90 0.90 7.97 9.74
N GLU A 91 1.68 9.02 9.52
CA GLU A 91 1.49 9.95 8.40
C GLU A 91 1.63 9.24 7.05
N SER A 92 2.68 8.42 6.90
CA SER A 92 2.89 7.61 5.70
C SER A 92 1.74 6.64 5.48
N MET A 93 1.24 5.98 6.55
CA MET A 93 0.07 5.10 6.45
C MET A 93 -1.14 5.84 5.89
N ARG A 94 -1.43 7.05 6.41
CA ARG A 94 -2.55 7.88 5.93
C ARG A 94 -2.38 8.30 4.48
N CYS A 95 -1.19 8.76 4.09
CA CYS A 95 -0.89 9.09 2.70
C CYS A 95 -1.10 7.90 1.76
N TRP A 96 -0.70 6.70 2.20
CA TRP A 96 -0.94 5.45 1.45
C TRP A 96 -2.42 5.15 1.28
N VAL A 97 -3.19 5.13 2.36
CA VAL A 97 -4.62 4.82 2.33
C VAL A 97 -5.37 5.84 1.48
N GLN A 98 -5.12 7.13 1.67
CA GLN A 98 -5.74 8.20 0.89
C GLN A 98 -5.33 8.15 -0.58
N GLY A 99 -4.04 7.97 -0.87
CA GLY A 99 -3.53 7.88 -2.23
C GLY A 99 -4.11 6.70 -3.00
N LEU A 100 -4.19 5.53 -2.38
CA LEU A 100 -4.81 4.35 -3.00
C LEU A 100 -6.31 4.53 -3.21
N ARG A 101 -7.03 5.07 -2.23
CA ARG A 101 -8.47 5.37 -2.37
C ARG A 101 -8.73 6.37 -3.49
N HIS A 102 -7.88 7.38 -3.64
CA HIS A 102 -8.00 8.35 -4.72
C HIS A 102 -7.76 7.71 -6.09
N LEU A 103 -6.69 6.92 -6.23
CA LEU A 103 -6.37 6.23 -7.49
C LEU A 103 -7.42 5.19 -7.90
N MET A 104 -8.21 4.67 -6.96
CA MET A 104 -9.32 3.77 -7.25
C MET A 104 -10.58 4.48 -7.78
N GLN A 105 -10.64 5.81 -7.69
CA GLN A 105 -11.77 6.62 -8.16
C GLN A 105 -11.55 7.20 -9.58
N GLU A 106 -10.33 7.09 -10.12
CA GLU A 106 -9.97 7.47 -11.50
C GLU A 106 -10.28 6.35 -12.50
#